data_AF-A0A971KAB1-F1
#
_entry.id   AF-A0A971KAB1-F1
#
_cell.length_a   1.000
_cell.length_b   1.000
_cell.length_c   1.000
_cell.angle_alpha   90.00
_cell.angle_beta   90.00
_cell.angle_gamma   90.00
#
_symmetry.space_group_name_H-M   'P 1'
#
loop_
_entity.id
_entity.type
_entity.pdbx_description
1 polymer ?
#
loop_
_entity_poly.entity_id
_entity_poly.type
_entity_poly.pdbx_seq_one_letter_code
_entity_poly.pdbx_strand_id
1 'polypeptide(L)'
;MLDYIDTDRQKKPASILRISGLIVLLAAVATFGYYLFSYGLPEMKSASAQVTAPTAMPTVQPAQAVQVTTRPVDSTDLVLPTNGSYLATGTNNATRAWFRRVPAEVLRNHIYAWGLEHHTEYAQKYYLSCEAAVIRIALAPLGIHLTEDRILSEIPFSDDDPEQGMVIGDIDGYTHFDNGEINWGNYGAHAPVLAKMFKWYLVEYGMDDLVSVEIQALDDWELRDLIRTDPDVVGVVIWVARGPDGGLPPTNEIGQVLGEHVQWVAPVLDEEGRLLVFDVWPWPNQPFHYETTLNRQLFQNRTVILRRINAAS
;
A
#
# COMPACT_ATOMS: atom_id res chain seq x y z
N MET A 1 71.49 -7.37 45.00
CA MET A 1 72.27 -7.68 43.79
C MET A 1 71.28 -8.23 42.78
N LEU A 2 70.51 -7.37 42.11
CA LEU A 2 70.85 -6.70 40.84
C LEU A 2 71.28 -7.68 39.75
N ASP A 3 70.37 -7.88 38.80
CA ASP A 3 70.56 -8.07 37.34
C ASP A 3 69.17 -8.43 36.77
N TYR A 4 68.68 -8.02 35.60
CA TYR A 4 69.04 -7.04 34.59
C TYR A 4 67.75 -6.89 33.74
N ILE A 5 67.45 -5.69 33.26
CA ILE A 5 66.20 -5.35 32.56
C ILE A 5 66.21 -5.94 31.14
N ASP A 6 65.15 -6.68 30.77
CA ASP A 6 64.82 -6.98 29.36
C ASP A 6 63.47 -6.33 29.03
N THR A 7 63.56 -5.18 28.34
CA THR A 7 62.44 -4.50 27.70
C THR A 7 62.56 -4.70 26.21
N ASP A 8 61.96 -5.76 25.66
CA ASP A 8 61.62 -5.77 24.24
C ASP A 8 60.36 -6.62 23.95
N ARG A 9 59.19 -5.98 24.10
CA ARG A 9 57.97 -6.43 23.43
C ARG A 9 57.56 -5.36 22.43
N GLN A 10 57.97 -5.63 21.19
CA GLN A 10 57.61 -4.95 19.96
C GLN A 10 56.14 -4.49 19.92
N LYS A 11 55.93 -3.19 20.06
CA LYS A 11 54.70 -2.51 19.62
C LYS A 11 54.77 -2.35 18.11
N LYS A 12 53.92 -3.08 17.38
CA LYS A 12 53.69 -2.83 15.94
C LYS A 12 53.14 -1.40 15.75
N PRO A 13 53.55 -0.65 14.71
CA PRO A 13 53.23 0.75 14.60
C PRO A 13 51.83 0.94 14.01
N ALA A 14 50.89 1.41 14.83
CA ALA A 14 49.56 1.87 14.41
C ALA A 14 49.58 3.14 13.52
N SER A 15 50.77 3.61 13.11
CA SER A 15 50.95 4.80 12.27
C SER A 15 50.82 4.51 10.78
N ILE A 16 51.11 3.30 10.29
CA ILE A 16 51.07 3.00 8.85
C ILE A 16 49.62 2.98 8.32
N LEU A 17 48.68 2.36 9.05
CA LEU A 17 47.26 2.32 8.65
C LEU A 17 46.56 3.68 8.65
N ARG A 18 46.99 4.62 9.51
CA ARG A 18 46.42 5.97 9.56
C ARG A 18 46.89 6.84 8.39
N ILE A 19 48.11 6.63 7.91
CA ILE A 19 48.66 7.34 6.75
C ILE A 19 48.02 6.84 5.45
N SER A 20 47.75 5.53 5.34
CA SER A 20 47.07 4.95 4.17
C SER A 20 45.64 5.49 4.00
N GLY A 21 44.87 5.59 5.08
CA GLY A 21 43.50 6.12 5.02
C GLY A 21 43.44 7.61 4.65
N LEU A 22 44.41 8.40 5.13
CA LEU A 22 44.51 9.82 4.78
C LEU A 22 44.83 10.04 3.29
N ILE A 23 45.68 9.19 2.70
CA ILE A 23 46.02 9.27 1.28
C ILE A 23 44.82 8.92 0.39
N VAL A 24 44.02 7.91 0.76
CA VAL A 24 42.80 7.54 0.02
C VAL A 24 41.76 8.65 0.10
N LEU A 25 41.58 9.27 1.27
CA LEU A 25 40.66 10.40 1.45
C LEU A 25 41.09 11.62 0.61
N LEU A 26 42.38 11.95 0.61
CA LEU A 26 42.91 13.07 -0.18
C LEU A 26 42.79 12.80 -1.69
N ALA A 27 42.98 11.56 -2.15
CA ALA A 27 42.76 11.19 -3.54
C ALA A 27 41.27 11.29 -3.95
N ALA A 28 40.34 10.89 -3.07
CA ALA A 28 38.91 11.03 -3.33
C ALA A 28 38.47 12.50 -3.41
N VAL A 29 38.96 13.35 -2.50
CA VAL A 29 38.69 14.81 -2.52
C VAL A 29 39.29 15.48 -3.77
N ALA A 30 40.50 15.11 -4.16
CA ALA A 30 41.12 15.62 -5.39
C ALA A 30 40.36 15.19 -6.65
N THR A 31 39.88 13.94 -6.70
CA THR A 31 39.10 13.42 -7.83
C THR A 31 37.73 14.11 -7.92
N PHE A 32 37.07 14.33 -6.79
CA PHE A 32 35.78 15.03 -6.72
C PHE A 32 35.93 16.53 -7.09
N GLY A 33 37.01 17.18 -6.61
CA GLY A 33 37.34 18.55 -6.98
C GLY A 33 37.65 18.70 -8.48
N TYR A 34 38.38 17.75 -9.07
CA TYR A 34 38.64 17.73 -10.51
C TYR A 34 37.36 17.52 -11.32
N TYR A 35 36.43 16.68 -10.84
CA TYR A 35 35.14 16.45 -11.49
C TYR A 35 34.27 17.73 -11.49
N LEU A 36 34.20 18.43 -10.35
CA LEU A 36 33.48 19.71 -10.23
C LEU A 36 34.10 20.82 -11.09
N PHE A 37 35.43 20.85 -11.22
CA PHE A 37 36.14 21.84 -12.02
C PHE A 37 36.06 21.56 -13.53
N SER A 38 36.03 20.27 -13.93
CA SER A 38 36.05 19.86 -15.35
C SER A 38 34.67 19.84 -16.00
N TYR A 39 33.61 19.55 -15.22
CA TYR A 39 32.25 19.42 -15.75
C TYR A 39 31.34 20.61 -15.42
N GLY A 40 31.81 21.56 -14.60
CA GLY A 40 31.00 22.66 -14.10
C GLY A 40 29.90 22.19 -13.15
N LEU A 41 29.56 23.02 -12.17
CA LEU A 41 28.32 22.81 -11.41
C LEU A 41 27.14 22.99 -12.37
N PRO A 42 26.14 22.08 -12.39
CA PRO A 42 24.90 22.37 -13.11
C PRO A 42 24.35 23.69 -12.56
N GLU A 43 24.05 24.65 -13.45
CA GLU A 43 23.39 25.90 -13.09
C GLU A 43 22.11 25.58 -12.31
N MET A 44 22.16 25.66 -10.99
CA MET A 44 20.97 25.86 -10.18
C MET A 44 20.49 27.28 -10.47
N LYS A 45 19.60 27.41 -11.45
CA LYS A 45 18.79 28.62 -11.61
C LYS A 45 18.08 28.86 -10.28
N SER A 46 18.51 29.89 -9.57
CA SER A 46 17.80 30.46 -8.44
C SER A 46 16.47 31.02 -8.94
N ALA A 47 15.41 30.20 -8.85
CA ALA A 47 14.06 30.70 -8.97
C ALA A 47 13.75 31.46 -7.67
N SER A 48 13.92 32.78 -7.72
CA SER A 48 13.38 33.71 -6.74
C SER A 48 11.88 33.48 -6.59
N ALA A 49 11.44 33.05 -5.41
CA ALA A 49 10.02 33.01 -5.07
C ALA A 49 9.49 34.45 -4.98
N GLN A 50 8.90 34.94 -6.07
CA GLN A 50 7.95 36.04 -5.99
C GLN A 50 6.60 35.46 -5.60
N VAL A 51 6.10 35.89 -4.43
CA VAL A 51 4.72 35.68 -4.03
C VAL A 51 3.83 36.52 -4.94
N THR A 52 3.24 35.89 -5.95
CA THR A 52 2.14 36.46 -6.73
C THR A 52 0.81 35.89 -6.21
N ALA A 53 -0.13 36.80 -5.95
CA ALA A 53 -1.52 36.49 -5.62
C ALA A 53 -2.16 35.58 -6.70
N PRO A 54 -3.15 34.74 -6.35
CA PRO A 54 -3.64 33.67 -7.21
C PRO A 54 -4.22 34.20 -8.51
N THR A 55 -3.59 33.83 -9.62
CA THR A 55 -4.09 34.04 -10.98
C THR A 55 -5.23 33.06 -11.25
N ALA A 56 -6.29 33.56 -11.88
CA ALA A 56 -7.51 32.80 -12.20
C ALA A 56 -7.24 31.46 -12.91
N MET A 57 -8.08 30.47 -12.58
CA MET A 57 -8.11 29.10 -13.09
C MET A 57 -8.04 29.04 -14.63
N PRO A 58 -7.17 28.21 -15.23
CA PRO A 58 -7.29 27.87 -16.64
C PRO A 58 -8.50 26.95 -16.84
N THR A 59 -9.42 27.37 -17.70
CA THR A 59 -10.54 26.54 -18.17
C THR A 59 -9.98 25.36 -18.94
N VAL A 60 -9.97 24.17 -18.34
CA VAL A 60 -9.56 22.94 -19.02
C VAL A 60 -10.66 22.51 -19.98
N GLN A 61 -10.26 22.37 -21.24
CA GLN A 61 -11.07 21.85 -22.34
C GLN A 61 -11.22 20.33 -22.15
N PRO A 62 -12.43 19.75 -22.21
CA PRO A 62 -12.62 18.32 -21.94
C PRO A 62 -11.90 17.46 -22.99
N ALA A 63 -11.11 16.50 -22.51
CA ALA A 63 -10.47 15.49 -23.33
C ALA A 63 -11.54 14.61 -24.01
N GLN A 64 -11.33 14.30 -25.28
CA GLN A 64 -12.25 13.48 -26.07
C GLN A 64 -12.31 12.05 -25.51
N ALA A 65 -13.53 11.58 -25.26
CA ALA A 65 -13.78 10.21 -24.82
C ALA A 65 -13.31 9.19 -25.87
N VAL A 66 -12.46 8.27 -25.44
CA VAL A 66 -12.09 7.08 -26.22
C VAL A 66 -13.32 6.16 -26.26
N GLN A 67 -13.83 5.86 -27.45
CA GLN A 67 -14.92 4.91 -27.61
C GLN A 67 -14.41 3.48 -27.38
N VAL A 68 -14.75 2.92 -26.22
CA VAL A 68 -14.64 1.48 -25.95
C VAL A 68 -15.78 0.79 -26.71
N THR A 69 -15.44 0.00 -27.73
CA THR A 69 -16.39 -0.88 -28.42
C THR A 69 -16.64 -2.14 -27.60
N THR A 70 -17.41 -2.04 -26.53
CA THR A 70 -18.01 -3.21 -25.89
C THR A 70 -19.25 -3.66 -26.66
N ARG A 71 -19.29 -4.93 -27.07
CA ARG A 71 -20.55 -5.61 -27.46
C ARG A 71 -21.60 -5.37 -26.36
N PRO A 72 -22.88 -5.08 -26.69
CA PRO A 72 -23.89 -4.88 -25.67
C PRO A 72 -24.17 -6.21 -24.97
N VAL A 73 -23.79 -6.31 -23.70
CA VAL A 73 -24.38 -7.29 -22.79
C VAL A 73 -25.69 -6.68 -22.32
N ASP A 74 -26.78 -7.44 -22.46
CA ASP A 74 -28.14 -7.02 -22.15
C ASP A 74 -28.21 -6.44 -20.72
N SER A 75 -28.46 -5.14 -20.60
CA SER A 75 -28.13 -4.32 -19.42
C SER A 75 -29.18 -4.39 -18.30
N THR A 76 -30.17 -5.26 -18.41
CA THR A 76 -31.30 -5.31 -17.49
C THR A 76 -31.11 -6.26 -16.29
N ASP A 77 -30.10 -7.14 -16.34
CA ASP A 77 -29.77 -8.09 -15.25
C ASP A 77 -28.50 -7.73 -14.44
N LEU A 78 -27.82 -6.63 -14.79
CA LEU A 78 -26.46 -6.30 -14.31
C LEU A 78 -26.40 -5.14 -13.30
N VAL A 79 -27.54 -4.55 -12.96
CA VAL A 79 -27.59 -3.43 -12.02
C VAL A 79 -27.78 -3.99 -10.61
N LEU A 80 -26.74 -3.87 -9.77
CA LEU A 80 -26.94 -3.96 -8.32
C LEU A 80 -28.09 -3.02 -7.95
N PRO A 81 -29.07 -3.42 -7.13
CA PRO A 81 -30.10 -2.51 -6.68
C PRO A 81 -29.45 -1.39 -5.86
N THR A 82 -29.20 -0.25 -6.50
CA THR A 82 -28.49 0.92 -5.94
C THR A 82 -29.39 1.84 -5.11
N ASN A 83 -30.66 1.50 -4.94
CA ASN A 83 -31.63 2.37 -4.25
C ASN A 83 -32.32 1.63 -3.10
N GLY A 84 -31.83 1.85 -1.88
CA GLY A 84 -32.51 1.44 -0.65
C GLY A 84 -31.70 1.76 0.60
N SER A 85 -31.94 2.94 1.17
CA SER A 85 -31.66 3.35 2.56
C SER A 85 -30.55 2.59 3.29
N TYR A 86 -29.36 3.19 3.32
CA TYR A 86 -28.28 2.87 4.24
C TYR A 86 -28.77 3.01 5.68
N LEU A 87 -29.17 1.91 6.31
CA LEU A 87 -29.22 1.69 7.76
C LEU A 87 -29.67 0.24 8.01
N ALA A 88 -28.71 -0.60 8.43
CA ALA A 88 -28.85 -1.91 9.07
C ALA A 88 -29.75 -2.98 8.40
N THR A 89 -29.13 -4.03 7.83
CA THR A 89 -29.41 -5.48 8.03
C THR A 89 -28.93 -6.30 6.83
N GLY A 90 -27.74 -6.89 6.90
CA GLY A 90 -27.25 -7.91 5.96
C GLY A 90 -27.09 -7.47 4.49
N THR A 91 -26.35 -8.23 3.70
CA THR A 91 -26.53 -8.13 2.25
C THR A 91 -27.95 -8.58 1.91
N ASN A 92 -28.70 -7.79 1.14
CA ASN A 92 -30.06 -8.17 0.79
C ASN A 92 -30.03 -9.47 -0.05
N ASN A 93 -31.10 -10.27 0.03
CA ASN A 93 -31.18 -11.55 -0.69
C ASN A 93 -30.98 -11.40 -2.21
N ALA A 94 -31.26 -10.22 -2.79
CA ALA A 94 -31.05 -9.96 -4.20
C ALA A 94 -29.56 -9.81 -4.54
N THR A 95 -28.76 -9.11 -3.73
CA THR A 95 -27.30 -8.99 -3.86
C THR A 95 -26.65 -10.37 -3.82
N ARG A 96 -27.00 -11.19 -2.83
CA ARG A 96 -26.49 -12.58 -2.73
C ARG A 96 -26.90 -13.42 -3.94
N ALA A 97 -28.16 -13.33 -4.38
CA ALA A 97 -28.64 -14.08 -5.54
C ALA A 97 -28.00 -13.63 -6.85
N TRP A 98 -27.70 -12.33 -7.00
CA TRP A 98 -26.94 -11.80 -8.14
C TRP A 98 -25.50 -12.32 -8.10
N PHE A 99 -24.82 -12.18 -6.96
CA PHE A 99 -23.43 -12.63 -6.76
C PHE A 99 -23.24 -14.12 -7.08
N ARG A 100 -24.22 -14.96 -6.73
CA ARG A 100 -24.20 -16.40 -7.06
C ARG A 100 -24.31 -16.70 -8.55
N ARG A 101 -25.03 -15.87 -9.32
CA ARG A 101 -25.39 -16.15 -10.72
C ARG A 101 -24.52 -15.42 -11.72
N VAL A 102 -23.96 -14.28 -11.35
CA VAL A 102 -23.13 -13.47 -12.23
C VAL A 102 -21.90 -14.29 -12.66
N PRO A 103 -21.55 -14.30 -13.96
CA PRO A 103 -20.30 -14.91 -14.40
C PRO A 103 -19.09 -14.24 -13.73
N ALA A 104 -18.07 -15.04 -13.40
CA ALA A 104 -16.88 -14.57 -12.68
C ALA A 104 -16.20 -13.37 -13.38
N GLU A 105 -16.06 -13.42 -14.71
CA GLU A 105 -15.51 -12.30 -15.50
C GLU A 105 -16.35 -11.02 -15.43
N VAL A 106 -17.68 -11.16 -15.40
CA VAL A 106 -18.59 -10.02 -15.29
C VAL A 106 -18.48 -9.40 -13.90
N LEU A 107 -18.36 -10.23 -12.86
CA LEU A 107 -18.17 -9.78 -11.48
C LEU A 107 -16.85 -9.01 -11.31
N ARG A 108 -15.74 -9.52 -11.85
CA ARG A 108 -14.43 -8.85 -11.77
C ARG A 108 -14.45 -7.48 -12.45
N ASN A 109 -15.03 -7.40 -13.64
CA ASN A 109 -15.20 -6.14 -14.36
C ASN A 109 -16.11 -5.16 -13.62
N HIS A 110 -17.18 -5.65 -12.99
CA HIS A 110 -18.05 -4.83 -12.16
C HIS A 110 -17.30 -4.24 -10.96
N ILE A 111 -16.53 -5.05 -10.24
CA ILE A 111 -15.73 -4.61 -9.08
C ILE A 111 -14.70 -3.56 -9.51
N TYR A 112 -14.02 -3.78 -10.64
CA TYR A 112 -13.08 -2.80 -11.19
C TYR A 112 -13.76 -1.48 -11.58
N ALA A 113 -14.86 -1.53 -12.32
CA ALA A 113 -15.62 -0.34 -12.72
C ALA A 113 -16.13 0.45 -11.51
N TRP A 114 -16.62 -0.26 -10.48
CA TRP A 114 -17.03 0.33 -9.21
C TRP A 114 -15.85 1.06 -8.53
N GLY A 115 -14.67 0.44 -8.49
CA GLY A 115 -13.47 1.08 -7.96
C GLY A 115 -13.09 2.36 -8.70
N LEU A 116 -13.14 2.36 -10.03
CA LEU A 116 -12.88 3.56 -10.84
C LEU A 116 -13.84 4.70 -10.50
N GLU A 117 -15.13 4.39 -10.34
CA GLU A 117 -16.16 5.38 -10.05
C GLU A 117 -16.05 5.95 -8.63
N HIS A 118 -15.82 5.08 -7.64
CA HIS A 118 -16.01 5.43 -6.23
C HIS A 118 -14.73 5.60 -5.41
N HIS A 119 -13.54 5.22 -5.89
CA HIS A 119 -12.32 5.19 -5.06
C HIS A 119 -12.04 6.48 -4.26
N THR A 120 -12.38 7.66 -4.81
CA THR A 120 -12.18 8.94 -4.11
C THR A 120 -13.04 9.11 -2.85
N GLU A 121 -14.20 8.47 -2.78
CA GLU A 121 -15.04 8.39 -1.57
C GLU A 121 -14.38 7.55 -0.47
N TYR A 122 -13.40 6.73 -0.87
CA TYR A 122 -12.71 5.76 -0.04
C TYR A 122 -11.29 6.16 0.38
N ALA A 123 -10.93 7.44 0.20
CA ALA A 123 -9.70 8.01 0.74
C ALA A 123 -9.73 8.02 2.28
N GLN A 124 -8.68 7.50 2.92
CA GLN A 124 -8.55 7.37 4.37
C GLN A 124 -8.79 8.71 5.07
N LYS A 125 -9.56 8.66 6.16
CA LYS A 125 -9.98 9.84 6.91
C LYS A 125 -8.89 10.34 7.86
N TYR A 126 -8.13 9.43 8.45
CA TYR A 126 -7.08 9.72 9.43
C TYR A 126 -5.70 9.35 8.90
N TYR A 127 -4.64 9.80 9.58
CA TYR A 127 -3.26 9.54 9.14
C TYR A 127 -2.89 8.05 9.24
N LEU A 128 -3.33 7.36 10.30
CA LEU A 128 -3.03 5.94 10.57
C LEU A 128 -4.26 5.03 10.40
N SER A 129 -5.02 5.20 9.33
CA SER A 129 -6.25 4.43 9.10
C SER A 129 -6.34 3.76 7.72
N CYS A 130 -5.20 3.56 7.05
CA CYS A 130 -5.16 2.94 5.72
C CYS A 130 -5.78 1.54 5.71
N GLU A 131 -5.64 0.75 6.77
CA GLU A 131 -6.24 -0.58 6.94
C GLU A 131 -7.76 -0.52 7.01
N ALA A 132 -8.29 0.41 7.81
CA ALA A 132 -9.72 0.64 7.90
C ALA A 132 -10.28 1.11 6.55
N ALA A 133 -9.56 1.99 5.85
CA ALA A 133 -9.94 2.46 4.53
C ALA A 133 -9.89 1.36 3.45
N VAL A 134 -8.89 0.48 3.47
CA VAL A 134 -8.79 -0.64 2.54
C VAL A 134 -9.88 -1.69 2.80
N ILE A 135 -10.24 -1.95 4.07
CA ILE A 135 -11.35 -2.85 4.39
C ILE A 135 -12.65 -2.34 3.75
N ARG A 136 -12.98 -1.05 3.89
CA ARG A 136 -14.22 -0.50 3.33
C ARG A 136 -14.24 -0.50 1.80
N ILE A 137 -13.14 -0.14 1.12
CA ILE A 137 -13.13 -0.11 -0.36
C ILE A 137 -13.20 -1.52 -0.95
N ALA A 138 -12.55 -2.51 -0.32
CA ALA A 138 -12.56 -3.89 -0.80
C ALA A 138 -13.92 -4.60 -0.58
N LEU A 139 -14.68 -4.20 0.45
CA LEU A 139 -15.98 -4.80 0.79
C LEU A 139 -17.18 -4.09 0.13
N ALA A 140 -17.07 -2.80 -0.16
CA ALA A 140 -18.13 -2.02 -0.78
C ALA A 140 -18.68 -2.56 -2.11
N PRO A 141 -17.86 -3.04 -3.09
CA PRO A 141 -18.39 -3.61 -4.33
C PRO A 141 -19.08 -4.98 -4.11
N LEU A 142 -18.94 -5.57 -2.93
CA LEU A 142 -19.69 -6.77 -2.51
C LEU A 142 -21.03 -6.41 -1.83
N GLY A 143 -21.40 -5.12 -1.80
CA GLY A 143 -22.60 -4.60 -1.15
C GLY A 143 -22.45 -4.41 0.36
N ILE A 144 -21.23 -4.46 0.89
CA ILE A 144 -20.93 -4.27 2.31
C ILE A 144 -20.34 -2.87 2.50
N HIS A 145 -21.20 -1.91 2.86
CA HIS A 145 -20.80 -0.52 3.07
C HIS A 145 -20.54 -0.25 4.55
N LEU A 146 -19.28 0.10 4.86
CA LEU A 146 -18.80 0.36 6.22
C LEU A 146 -18.21 1.77 6.29
N THR A 147 -18.44 2.45 7.41
CA THR A 147 -17.74 3.70 7.73
C THR A 147 -16.38 3.38 8.34
N GLU A 148 -15.37 4.20 8.08
CA GLU A 148 -14.04 4.04 8.66
C GLU A 148 -14.05 4.06 10.20
N ASP A 149 -14.81 4.98 10.80
CA ASP A 149 -14.97 5.09 12.27
C ASP A 149 -15.52 3.80 12.91
N ARG A 150 -16.45 3.13 12.21
CA ARG A 150 -16.99 1.84 12.66
C ARG A 150 -15.89 0.78 12.67
N ILE A 151 -15.13 0.68 11.58
CA ILE A 151 -14.04 -0.30 11.49
C ILE A 151 -13.00 -0.03 12.57
N LEU A 152 -12.62 1.23 12.79
CA LEU A 152 -11.70 1.62 13.85
C LEU A 152 -12.23 1.32 15.26
N SER A 153 -13.55 1.31 15.47
CA SER A 153 -14.14 0.93 16.76
C SER A 153 -14.20 -0.59 17.00
N GLU A 154 -14.07 -1.39 15.94
CA GLU A 154 -14.26 -2.85 15.96
C GLU A 154 -12.93 -3.61 15.77
N ILE A 155 -11.96 -3.03 15.06
CA ILE A 155 -10.64 -3.63 14.83
C ILE A 155 -9.87 -3.78 16.14
N PRO A 156 -9.20 -4.92 16.41
CA PRO A 156 -8.41 -5.06 17.63
C PRO A 156 -7.22 -4.10 17.63
N PHE A 157 -6.85 -3.60 18.80
CA PHE A 157 -5.63 -2.83 19.04
C PHE A 157 -4.59 -3.66 19.77
N SER A 158 -3.33 -3.34 19.55
CA SER A 158 -2.17 -3.95 20.19
C SER A 158 -1.21 -2.85 20.66
N ASP A 159 -0.51 -3.09 21.77
CA ASP A 159 0.46 -2.13 22.30
C ASP A 159 1.70 -2.04 21.39
N ASP A 160 2.14 -3.18 20.83
CA ASP A 160 3.35 -3.28 20.01
C ASP A 160 3.29 -4.32 18.89
N ASP A 161 2.46 -5.36 18.98
CA ASP A 161 2.41 -6.44 17.99
C ASP A 161 1.38 -6.20 16.85
N PRO A 162 1.82 -5.82 15.63
CA PRO A 162 0.93 -5.59 14.49
C PRO A 162 0.28 -6.87 13.94
N GLU A 163 0.71 -8.07 14.34
CA GLU A 163 0.06 -9.33 13.97
C GLU A 163 -1.23 -9.57 14.77
N GLN A 164 -1.39 -8.92 15.92
CA GLN A 164 -2.53 -9.12 16.83
C GLN A 164 -3.57 -7.99 16.76
N GLY A 165 -3.16 -6.79 16.38
CA GLY A 165 -4.04 -5.63 16.26
C GLY A 165 -3.35 -4.41 15.68
N MET A 166 -4.11 -3.33 15.52
CA MET A 166 -3.60 -2.01 15.15
C MET A 166 -2.69 -1.47 16.25
N VAL A 167 -1.47 -1.09 15.88
CA VAL A 167 -0.53 -0.38 16.75
C VAL A 167 -0.65 1.12 16.48
N ILE A 168 -1.47 1.80 17.29
CA ILE A 168 -1.78 3.22 17.16
C ILE A 168 -1.77 3.88 18.55
N GLY A 169 -0.78 4.73 18.80
CA GLY A 169 -0.73 5.62 19.96
C GLY A 169 -1.55 6.90 19.74
N ASP A 170 -1.52 7.45 18.52
CA ASP A 170 -2.31 8.60 18.08
C ASP A 170 -2.70 8.44 16.62
N ILE A 171 -4.00 8.31 16.33
CA ILE A 171 -4.58 8.06 14.99
C ILE A 171 -4.23 9.15 13.97
N ASP A 172 -3.98 10.38 14.46
CA ASP A 172 -3.58 11.54 13.65
C ASP A 172 -2.08 11.86 13.81
N GLY A 173 -1.35 11.02 14.55
CA GLY A 173 0.05 11.23 14.87
C GLY A 173 1.00 10.74 13.77
N TYR A 174 2.20 11.32 13.76
CA TYR A 174 3.22 11.02 12.75
C TYR A 174 4.06 9.78 13.11
N THR A 175 4.78 9.26 12.11
CA THR A 175 5.73 8.14 12.23
C THR A 175 7.06 8.51 12.90
N HIS A 176 7.26 9.79 13.24
CA HIS A 176 8.44 10.28 13.94
C HIS A 176 8.02 11.21 15.07
N PHE A 177 8.77 11.17 16.17
CA PHE A 177 8.71 12.19 17.21
C PHE A 177 9.45 13.47 16.77
N ASP A 178 9.23 14.57 17.50
CA ASP A 178 9.91 15.86 17.25
C ASP A 178 11.44 15.78 17.33
N ASN A 179 11.98 14.81 18.07
CA ASN A 179 13.42 14.56 18.18
C ASN A 179 13.99 13.78 16.98
N GLY A 180 13.17 13.37 16.02
CA GLY A 180 13.55 12.61 14.83
C GLY A 180 13.66 11.10 15.05
N GLU A 181 13.38 10.58 16.25
CA GLU A 181 13.28 9.14 16.49
C GLU A 181 11.99 8.59 15.87
N ILE A 182 12.04 7.35 15.37
CA ILE A 182 10.88 6.67 14.80
C ILE A 182 9.88 6.37 15.93
N ASN A 183 8.63 6.76 15.71
CA ASN A 183 7.53 6.43 16.60
C ASN A 183 6.90 5.10 16.19
N TRP A 184 7.46 4.00 16.69
CA TRP A 184 6.94 2.65 16.44
C TRP A 184 5.55 2.38 17.06
N GLY A 185 5.09 3.25 17.96
CA GLY A 185 3.72 3.21 18.49
C GLY A 185 2.67 3.74 17.52
N ASN A 186 3.08 4.38 16.43
CA ASN A 186 2.21 4.89 15.36
C ASN A 186 2.54 4.16 14.06
N TYR A 187 1.92 3.00 13.89
CA TYR A 187 2.27 2.06 12.84
C TYR A 187 1.07 1.68 11.98
N GLY A 188 0.26 0.73 12.44
CA GLY A 188 -0.71 0.02 11.60
C GLY A 188 -0.88 -1.43 12.05
N ALA A 189 -1.36 -2.29 11.16
CA ALA A 189 -1.53 -3.73 11.39
C ALA A 189 -1.10 -4.58 10.19
N HIS A 190 -0.78 -5.84 10.47
CA HIS A 190 -0.40 -6.82 9.45
C HIS A 190 -1.58 -7.65 8.93
N ALA A 191 -1.30 -8.42 7.88
CA ALA A 191 -2.27 -9.23 7.15
C ALA A 191 -3.24 -10.08 8.00
N PRO A 192 -2.82 -10.73 9.11
CA PRO A 192 -3.75 -11.51 9.93
C PRO A 192 -4.90 -10.69 10.52
N VAL A 193 -4.64 -9.43 10.89
CA VAL A 193 -5.66 -8.53 11.46
C VAL A 193 -6.72 -8.22 10.40
N LEU A 194 -6.32 -7.79 9.20
CA LEU A 194 -7.27 -7.50 8.12
C LEU A 194 -8.02 -8.76 7.67
N ALA A 195 -7.34 -9.90 7.55
CA ALA A 195 -7.99 -11.16 7.20
C ALA A 195 -9.06 -11.56 8.22
N LYS A 196 -8.82 -11.33 9.51
CA LYS A 196 -9.81 -11.53 10.59
C LYS A 196 -10.99 -10.57 10.43
N MET A 197 -10.74 -9.29 10.17
CA MET A 197 -11.79 -8.30 9.96
C MET A 197 -12.64 -8.60 8.73
N PHE A 198 -12.04 -8.95 7.59
CA PHE A 198 -12.78 -9.36 6.40
C PHE A 198 -13.68 -10.56 6.68
N LYS A 199 -13.15 -11.61 7.34
CA LYS A 199 -13.96 -12.78 7.72
C LYS A 199 -15.12 -12.41 8.62
N TRP A 200 -14.91 -11.54 9.60
CA TRP A 200 -15.96 -11.08 10.50
C TRP A 200 -17.06 -10.34 9.73
N TYR A 201 -16.73 -9.34 8.92
CA TYR A 201 -17.73 -8.60 8.15
C TYR A 201 -18.44 -9.47 7.12
N LEU A 202 -17.76 -10.43 6.50
CA LEU A 202 -18.42 -11.40 5.62
C LEU A 202 -19.45 -12.23 6.39
N VAL A 203 -19.17 -12.70 7.60
CA VAL A 203 -20.15 -13.41 8.43
C VAL A 203 -21.31 -12.49 8.83
N GLU A 204 -21.01 -11.28 9.32
CA GLU A 204 -22.03 -10.35 9.78
C GLU A 204 -23.01 -9.97 8.67
N TYR A 205 -22.51 -9.81 7.44
CA TYR A 205 -23.31 -9.46 6.28
C TYR A 205 -23.82 -10.67 5.50
N GLY A 206 -23.57 -11.89 6.01
CA GLY A 206 -24.00 -13.15 5.42
C GLY A 206 -23.46 -13.32 4.01
N MET A 207 -22.15 -13.17 3.82
CA MET A 207 -21.39 -13.36 2.58
C MET A 207 -20.28 -14.42 2.75
N ASP A 208 -20.14 -14.99 3.94
CA ASP A 208 -19.14 -16.00 4.31
C ASP A 208 -19.30 -17.35 3.59
N ASP A 209 -20.48 -17.63 3.05
CA ASP A 209 -20.73 -18.77 2.14
C ASP A 209 -20.43 -18.46 0.67
N LEU A 210 -20.14 -17.19 0.34
CA LEU A 210 -19.91 -16.72 -1.03
C LEU A 210 -18.51 -16.19 -1.27
N VAL A 211 -17.81 -15.75 -0.23
CA VAL A 211 -16.47 -15.19 -0.34
C VAL A 211 -15.62 -15.78 0.78
N SER A 212 -14.48 -16.33 0.37
CA SER A 212 -13.43 -16.83 1.24
C SER A 212 -12.32 -15.79 1.38
N VAL A 213 -11.59 -15.85 2.49
CA VAL A 213 -10.46 -14.97 2.79
C VAL A 213 -9.25 -15.82 3.15
N GLU A 214 -8.17 -15.63 2.41
CA GLU A 214 -6.91 -16.33 2.58
C GLU A 214 -5.73 -15.36 2.64
N ILE A 215 -4.62 -15.81 3.23
CA ILE A 215 -3.35 -15.10 3.23
C ILE A 215 -2.36 -15.96 2.45
N GLN A 216 -1.73 -15.38 1.45
CA GLN A 216 -0.66 -16.02 0.69
C GLN A 216 0.56 -15.10 0.63
N ALA A 217 1.76 -15.68 0.55
CA ALA A 217 2.98 -14.96 0.22
C ALA A 217 3.15 -15.04 -1.30
N LEU A 218 2.92 -13.93 -2.00
CA LEU A 218 2.94 -13.87 -3.46
C LEU A 218 3.80 -12.71 -3.91
N ASP A 219 4.89 -12.98 -4.62
CA ASP A 219 5.63 -11.91 -5.29
C ASP A 219 4.78 -11.23 -6.39
N ASP A 220 5.31 -10.19 -7.03
CA ASP A 220 4.56 -9.43 -8.04
C ASP A 220 4.24 -10.26 -9.30
N TRP A 221 5.07 -11.26 -9.64
CA TRP A 221 4.78 -12.16 -10.76
C TRP A 221 3.68 -13.15 -10.38
N GLU A 222 3.78 -13.79 -9.21
CA GLU A 222 2.79 -14.74 -8.70
C GLU A 222 1.43 -14.07 -8.49
N LEU A 223 1.40 -12.84 -7.99
CA LEU A 223 0.16 -12.08 -7.82
C LEU A 223 -0.50 -11.75 -9.17
N ARG A 224 0.30 -11.32 -10.16
CA ARG A 224 -0.22 -11.10 -11.52
C ARG A 224 -0.73 -12.39 -12.14
N ASP A 225 -0.05 -13.50 -11.91
CA ASP A 225 -0.48 -14.80 -12.42
C ASP A 225 -1.78 -15.27 -11.78
N LEU A 226 -1.91 -15.12 -10.46
CA LEU A 226 -3.15 -15.38 -9.73
C LEU A 226 -4.31 -14.57 -10.30
N ILE A 227 -4.16 -13.24 -10.41
CA ILE A 227 -5.22 -12.38 -10.96
C ILE A 227 -5.53 -12.80 -12.40
N ARG A 228 -4.53 -13.12 -13.22
CA ARG A 228 -4.76 -13.51 -14.62
C ARG A 228 -5.51 -14.83 -14.75
N THR A 229 -5.21 -15.81 -13.91
CA THR A 229 -5.63 -17.21 -14.10
C THR A 229 -6.83 -17.60 -13.25
N ASP A 230 -7.10 -16.90 -12.15
CA ASP A 230 -8.18 -17.19 -11.23
C ASP A 230 -9.30 -16.14 -11.34
N PRO A 231 -10.40 -16.44 -12.06
CA PRO A 231 -11.50 -15.50 -12.23
C PRO A 231 -12.37 -15.34 -10.97
N ASP A 232 -12.15 -16.15 -9.93
CA ASP A 232 -12.88 -16.04 -8.67
C ASP A 232 -12.19 -15.08 -7.68
N VAL A 233 -11.01 -14.55 -7.99
CA VAL A 233 -10.43 -13.45 -7.21
C VAL A 233 -11.31 -12.21 -7.37
N VAL A 234 -11.84 -11.71 -6.25
CA VAL A 234 -12.74 -10.54 -6.19
C VAL A 234 -12.12 -9.36 -5.46
N GLY A 235 -10.99 -9.55 -4.78
CA GLY A 235 -10.23 -8.46 -4.17
C GLY A 235 -8.90 -8.94 -3.63
N VAL A 236 -7.92 -8.05 -3.64
CA VAL A 236 -6.57 -8.32 -3.14
C VAL A 236 -6.12 -7.13 -2.31
N VAL A 237 -5.49 -7.39 -1.17
CA VAL A 237 -4.86 -6.37 -0.32
C VAL A 237 -3.40 -6.70 -0.13
N ILE A 238 -2.55 -5.69 -0.29
CA ILE A 238 -1.09 -5.78 -0.17
C ILE A 238 -0.56 -4.75 0.82
N TRP A 239 0.59 -5.06 1.41
CA TRP A 239 1.37 -4.17 2.27
C TRP A 239 2.59 -3.66 1.52
N VAL A 240 2.81 -2.36 1.53
CA VAL A 240 3.95 -1.69 0.91
C VAL A 240 4.61 -0.75 1.93
N ALA A 241 5.81 -0.27 1.60
CA ALA A 241 6.45 0.75 2.42
C ALA A 241 6.72 2.00 1.59
N ARG A 242 6.11 3.11 2.00
CA ARG A 242 6.31 4.46 1.47
C ARG A 242 7.55 5.07 2.13
N GLY A 243 8.69 4.98 1.44
CA GLY A 243 9.95 5.56 1.87
C GLY A 243 10.50 6.58 0.86
N PRO A 244 11.38 7.50 1.29
CA PRO A 244 12.09 8.39 0.38
C PRO A 244 12.92 7.57 -0.61
N ASP A 245 12.90 7.97 -1.89
CA ASP A 245 13.55 7.27 -3.00
C ASP A 245 15.02 6.93 -2.69
N GLY A 246 15.37 5.64 -2.75
CA GLY A 246 16.76 5.18 -2.84
C GLY A 246 17.25 4.14 -1.82
N GLY A 247 16.43 3.71 -0.84
CA GLY A 247 16.82 2.66 0.12
C GLY A 247 15.64 1.91 0.76
N LEU A 248 15.91 0.74 1.36
CA LEU A 248 14.90 0.01 2.14
C LEU A 248 14.61 0.79 3.44
N PRO A 249 13.34 1.06 3.76
CA PRO A 249 12.98 1.73 5.00
C PRO A 249 13.42 0.92 6.24
N PRO A 250 13.74 1.60 7.36
CA PRO A 250 14.03 0.95 8.63
C PRO A 250 12.96 -0.07 9.02
N THR A 251 13.39 -1.21 9.56
CA THR A 251 12.52 -2.26 10.10
C THR A 251 13.01 -2.63 11.50
N ASN A 252 12.12 -2.74 12.47
CA ASN A 252 12.49 -3.16 13.83
C ASN A 252 12.44 -4.68 14.02
N GLU A 253 12.81 -5.16 15.21
CA GLU A 253 12.95 -6.58 15.56
C GLU A 253 11.64 -7.38 15.51
N ILE A 254 10.48 -6.72 15.61
CA ILE A 254 9.15 -7.34 15.50
C ILE A 254 8.55 -7.19 14.10
N GLY A 255 9.30 -6.63 13.15
CA GLY A 255 8.92 -6.55 11.75
C GLY A 255 8.06 -5.34 11.39
N GLN A 256 7.97 -4.32 12.25
CA GLN A 256 7.37 -3.04 11.86
C GLN A 256 8.31 -2.31 10.89
N VAL A 257 7.76 -1.83 9.79
CA VAL A 257 8.49 -1.17 8.68
C VAL A 257 8.11 0.30 8.59
N LEU A 258 9.08 1.22 8.65
CA LEU A 258 8.79 2.65 8.54
C LEU A 258 8.06 2.98 7.23
N GLY A 259 6.95 3.71 7.34
CA GLY A 259 6.13 4.10 6.19
C GLY A 259 5.28 2.95 5.65
N GLU A 260 4.98 1.94 6.47
CA GLU A 260 3.95 0.94 6.16
C GLU A 260 2.68 1.60 5.61
N HIS A 261 2.11 0.94 4.61
CA HIS A 261 0.88 1.34 3.97
C HIS A 261 0.21 0.14 3.34
N VAL A 262 -1.12 0.07 3.42
CA VAL A 262 -1.91 -0.92 2.70
C VAL A 262 -2.60 -0.35 1.47
N GLN A 263 -2.73 -1.20 0.44
CA GLN A 263 -3.38 -0.83 -0.81
C GLN A 263 -4.35 -1.93 -1.27
N TRP A 264 -5.42 -1.52 -1.94
CA TRP A 264 -6.35 -2.44 -2.60
C TRP A 264 -5.95 -2.63 -4.06
N VAL A 265 -5.78 -3.87 -4.48
CA VAL A 265 -5.46 -4.23 -5.86
C VAL A 265 -6.75 -4.73 -6.54
N ALA A 266 -7.04 -4.17 -7.70
CA ALA A 266 -8.18 -4.56 -8.52
C ALA A 266 -8.09 -6.05 -8.88
N PRO A 267 -9.22 -6.76 -8.99
CA PRO A 267 -9.23 -8.12 -9.47
C PRO A 267 -9.06 -8.17 -11.00
N VAL A 268 -8.36 -7.24 -11.64
CA VAL A 268 -8.08 -7.23 -13.08
C VAL A 268 -6.69 -6.63 -13.31
N LEU A 269 -6.08 -6.96 -14.44
CA LEU A 269 -4.82 -6.34 -14.89
C LEU A 269 -5.12 -5.29 -15.95
N ASP A 270 -4.22 -4.34 -16.13
CA ASP A 270 -4.30 -3.43 -17.28
C ASP A 270 -3.93 -4.14 -18.60
N GLU A 271 -4.01 -3.39 -19.71
CA GLU A 271 -3.74 -3.91 -21.06
C GLU A 271 -2.30 -4.43 -21.22
N GLU A 272 -1.36 -3.91 -20.43
CA GLU A 272 0.04 -4.34 -20.38
C GLU A 272 0.30 -5.47 -19.37
N GLY A 273 -0.73 -5.93 -18.65
CA GLY A 273 -0.63 -6.99 -17.65
C GLY A 273 -0.05 -6.54 -16.31
N ARG A 274 -0.11 -5.24 -15.98
CA ARG A 274 0.32 -4.66 -14.71
C ARG A 274 -0.83 -4.66 -13.71
N LEU A 275 -0.46 -4.59 -12.43
CA LEU A 275 -1.41 -4.48 -11.32
C LEU A 275 -2.08 -3.10 -11.35
N LEU A 276 -3.40 -3.08 -11.14
CA LEU A 276 -4.15 -1.85 -10.95
C LEU A 276 -4.40 -1.64 -9.47
N VAL A 277 -3.84 -0.56 -8.92
CA VAL A 277 -3.83 -0.29 -7.47
C VAL A 277 -4.70 0.93 -7.16
N PHE A 278 -5.62 0.73 -6.22
CA PHE A 278 -6.41 1.77 -5.59
C PHE A 278 -5.77 2.13 -4.27
N ASP A 279 -5.10 3.28 -4.26
CA ASP A 279 -4.46 3.81 -3.07
C ASP A 279 -5.47 4.64 -2.27
N VAL A 280 -5.60 4.32 -0.98
CA VAL A 280 -6.52 5.01 -0.07
C VAL A 280 -5.94 6.32 0.49
N TRP A 281 -4.69 6.68 0.18
CA TRP A 281 -4.10 7.93 0.66
C TRP A 281 -4.60 9.18 -0.11
N PRO A 282 -4.88 10.31 0.56
CA PRO A 282 -5.61 11.45 -0.03
C PRO A 282 -4.84 12.40 -1.00
N TRP A 283 -3.81 11.97 -1.75
CA TRP A 283 -3.01 12.84 -2.65
C TRP A 283 -2.87 12.25 -4.08
N PRO A 284 -2.80 13.08 -5.15
CA PRO A 284 -3.83 13.17 -6.19
C PRO A 284 -4.04 11.90 -7.05
N ASN A 285 -5.11 11.16 -6.71
CA ASN A 285 -6.26 10.70 -7.54
C ASN A 285 -6.06 10.33 -9.02
N GLN A 286 -5.26 9.30 -9.27
CA GLN A 286 -5.51 8.34 -10.35
C GLN A 286 -5.25 6.94 -9.78
N PRO A 287 -5.94 5.86 -10.22
CA PRO A 287 -5.37 4.53 -10.07
C PRO A 287 -3.99 4.54 -10.71
N PHE A 288 -2.95 4.36 -9.92
CA PHE A 288 -1.58 4.46 -10.42
C PHE A 288 -1.18 3.14 -11.07
N HIS A 289 -0.75 3.20 -12.33
CA HIS A 289 -0.02 2.13 -12.99
C HIS A 289 1.37 2.09 -12.35
N TYR A 290 1.56 1.25 -11.33
CA TYR A 290 2.86 1.10 -10.68
C TYR A 290 3.51 -0.20 -11.14
N GLU A 291 4.72 -0.10 -11.70
CA GLU A 291 5.41 -1.24 -12.31
C GLU A 291 6.04 -2.21 -11.29
N THR A 292 6.17 -1.82 -10.04
CA THR A 292 6.77 -2.67 -9.00
C THR A 292 6.30 -2.20 -7.64
N THR A 293 5.64 -3.03 -6.87
CA THR A 293 5.31 -2.69 -5.49
C THR A 293 6.58 -2.71 -4.64
N LEU A 294 7.34 -1.61 -4.72
CA LEU A 294 8.59 -1.38 -4.03
C LEU A 294 8.41 -1.78 -2.57
N ASN A 295 9.27 -2.69 -2.13
CA ASN A 295 9.43 -3.11 -0.74
C ASN A 295 8.37 -4.06 -0.16
N ARG A 296 7.45 -4.67 -0.96
CA ARG A 296 6.53 -5.74 -0.47
C ARG A 296 7.25 -6.88 0.25
N GLN A 297 8.47 -7.18 -0.17
CA GLN A 297 9.32 -8.19 0.45
C GLN A 297 9.61 -7.92 1.94
N LEU A 298 9.56 -6.66 2.39
CA LEU A 298 9.68 -6.30 3.81
C LEU A 298 8.51 -6.86 4.63
N PHE A 299 7.36 -7.03 4.00
CA PHE A 299 6.16 -7.65 4.57
C PHE A 299 6.02 -9.12 4.18
N GLN A 300 7.12 -9.76 3.75
CA GLN A 300 7.18 -11.15 3.31
C GLN A 300 6.24 -11.45 2.13
N ASN A 301 5.95 -10.43 1.30
CA ASN A 301 5.00 -10.52 0.19
C ASN A 301 3.60 -10.98 0.61
N ARG A 302 3.23 -10.80 1.89
CA ARG A 302 1.92 -11.20 2.40
C ARG A 302 0.82 -10.44 1.71
N THR A 303 -0.16 -11.19 1.26
CA THR A 303 -1.29 -10.74 0.46
C THR A 303 -2.54 -11.34 1.04
N VAL A 304 -3.54 -10.50 1.32
CA VAL A 304 -4.88 -10.97 1.67
C VAL A 304 -5.70 -11.06 0.39
N ILE A 305 -6.30 -12.21 0.14
CA ILE A 305 -7.09 -12.47 -1.08
C ILE A 305 -8.53 -12.74 -0.66
N LEU A 306 -9.45 -12.00 -1.26
CA LEU A 306 -10.88 -12.26 -1.22
C LEU A 306 -11.22 -13.03 -2.49
N ARG A 307 -11.72 -14.26 -2.32
CA ARG A 307 -12.00 -15.17 -3.42
C ARG A 307 -13.43 -15.67 -3.35
N ARG A 308 -14.19 -15.53 -4.43
CA ARG A 308 -15.52 -16.10 -4.58
C ARG A 308 -15.47 -17.60 -4.33
N ILE A 309 -16.35 -18.07 -3.48
CA ILE A 309 -16.59 -19.49 -3.29
C ILE A 309 -17.46 -19.92 -4.47
N ASN A 310 -16.88 -20.66 -5.40
CA ASN A 310 -17.68 -21.36 -6.39
C ASN A 310 -18.60 -22.33 -5.65
N ALA A 311 -19.90 -22.09 -5.75
CA ALA A 311 -20.91 -23.12 -5.50
C ALA A 311 -20.83 -24.14 -6.65
N ALA A 312 -19.70 -24.83 -6.78
CA ALA A 312 -19.49 -25.85 -7.80
C ALA A 312 -19.73 -27.23 -7.18
N SER A 313 -21.01 -27.60 -7.07
CA SER A 313 -21.61 -28.83 -7.63
C SER A 313 -23.08 -28.96 -7.21
#